data_AF-A0A2H1EAE0-F1
#
_entry.id   AF-A0A2H1EAE0-F1
#
_cell.length_a   1.000
_cell.length_b   1.000
_cell.length_c   1.000
_cell.angle_alpha   90.00
_cell.angle_beta   90.00
_cell.angle_gamma   90.00
#
_symmetry.space_group_name_H-M   'P 1'
#
loop_
_entity.id
_entity.type
_entity.pdbx_description
1 polymer ?
#
loop_
_entity_poly.entity_id
_entity_poly.type
_entity_poly.pdbx_seq_one_letter_code
_entity_poly.pdbx_strand_id
1 'polypeptide(L)'
;MVKKLIQSHKCAGIKLFVILTFLACKNSVTSKVNYKQTVYGVWHKLTKNTKGDFIVYKPCDALNTSISVKQDINSIIVNYGIESQTYNYTSIVQEGREVEFQGVKSFGKSLVNISLKFEKGIGVWHLPNNFTVVTTKELNNYKVVEENCNDDKITLQDQINEYQKLGYSLIKKYLYDINGDNKKDAFLLLKGEKMDNNLLSILINGDDGFNIWRQSVKVLSSVNSDSCPTEGFNDLIFENNYFTIEESICDGWMFVDNYITFEYDESTDEIYLYSQKFSYTDRRNPNKELPKKMYTKQEFGKITFKQFDNKNISWMK
;
A
#
# COMPACT_ATOMS: atom_id res chain seq x y z
N MET A 1 34.92 47.32 -39.34
CA MET A 1 34.53 48.62 -39.93
C MET A 1 33.81 48.33 -41.24
N VAL A 2 32.69 49.02 -41.48
CA VAL A 2 32.14 49.33 -42.82
C VAL A 2 31.69 48.10 -43.63
N LYS A 3 30.38 47.80 -43.59
CA LYS A 3 29.33 48.34 -44.49
C LYS A 3 29.42 47.68 -45.89
N LYS A 4 28.37 46.95 -46.31
CA LYS A 4 27.17 47.51 -47.00
C LYS A 4 27.55 47.71 -48.49
N LEU A 5 26.90 47.09 -49.46
CA LEU A 5 25.58 47.46 -49.99
C LEU A 5 25.26 46.44 -51.12
N ILE A 6 24.07 45.83 -51.19
CA ILE A 6 22.87 46.26 -51.99
C ILE A 6 23.06 45.94 -53.49
N GLN A 7 22.17 45.35 -54.29
CA GLN A 7 20.70 45.34 -54.50
C GLN A 7 20.42 44.15 -55.47
N SER A 8 19.23 43.71 -55.89
CA SER A 8 17.82 44.11 -55.83
C SER A 8 16.99 42.87 -56.23
N HIS A 9 16.03 42.42 -55.42
CA HIS A 9 14.57 42.52 -55.63
C HIS A 9 13.95 41.89 -56.88
N LYS A 10 12.96 41.01 -56.64
CA LYS A 10 11.54 41.26 -57.00
C LYS A 10 10.60 40.58 -55.98
N CYS A 11 9.60 41.35 -55.54
CA CYS A 11 8.51 41.02 -54.59
C CYS A 11 7.42 40.13 -55.27
N ALA A 12 6.36 39.62 -54.65
CA ALA A 12 5.61 39.98 -53.44
C ALA A 12 4.69 38.81 -53.02
N GLY A 13 4.29 38.76 -51.73
CA GLY A 13 3.13 37.96 -51.30
C GLY A 13 3.04 37.53 -49.83
N ILE A 14 2.90 38.48 -48.90
CA ILE A 14 2.16 38.40 -47.60
C ILE A 14 2.66 37.34 -46.56
N LYS A 15 3.59 37.71 -45.66
CA LYS A 15 3.46 37.99 -44.19
C LYS A 15 2.73 36.86 -43.39
N LEU A 16 3.36 36.17 -42.42
CA LEU A 16 4.05 36.69 -41.22
C LEU A 16 4.94 35.60 -40.52
N PHE A 17 6.18 35.98 -40.16
CA PHE A 17 7.17 35.46 -39.17
C PHE A 17 6.98 34.07 -38.54
N VAL A 18 7.81 33.04 -38.85
CA VAL A 18 9.23 32.74 -38.52
C VAL A 18 9.52 32.52 -37.03
N ILE A 19 9.83 31.27 -36.67
CA ILE A 19 11.01 30.92 -35.85
C ILE A 19 11.66 29.66 -36.45
N LEU A 20 12.89 29.83 -36.95
CA LEU A 20 13.85 28.76 -37.26
C LEU A 20 14.22 28.03 -35.97
N THR A 21 14.36 26.70 -36.02
CA THR A 21 15.51 26.04 -35.37
C THR A 21 15.81 24.70 -36.05
N PHE A 22 17.06 24.59 -36.49
CA PHE A 22 17.87 23.38 -36.69
C PHE A 22 17.11 22.06 -36.94
N LEU A 23 17.16 21.61 -38.20
CA LEU A 23 17.19 20.18 -38.50
C LEU A 23 18.47 19.58 -37.89
N ALA A 24 18.45 19.31 -36.60
CA ALA A 24 19.21 18.23 -36.03
C ALA A 24 18.50 16.96 -36.48
N CYS A 25 19.11 16.20 -37.39
CA CYS A 25 18.76 14.80 -37.58
C CYS A 25 18.92 14.11 -36.22
N LYS A 26 17.83 14.02 -35.45
CA LYS A 26 17.69 13.02 -34.40
C LYS A 26 17.59 11.69 -35.12
N ASN A 27 18.76 11.11 -35.39
CA ASN A 27 18.90 9.67 -35.35
C ASN A 27 18.55 9.26 -33.92
N SER A 28 17.25 9.08 -33.66
CA SER A 28 16.81 8.32 -32.50
C SER A 28 17.22 6.88 -32.78
N VAL A 29 18.46 6.56 -32.42
CA VAL A 29 18.89 5.18 -32.27
C VAL A 29 18.10 4.65 -31.08
N THR A 30 16.88 4.19 -31.35
CA THR A 30 16.15 3.32 -30.44
C THR A 30 16.89 2.00 -30.50
N SER A 31 17.85 1.80 -29.60
CA SER A 31 18.40 0.47 -29.34
C SER A 31 17.24 -0.38 -28.80
N LYS A 32 16.58 -1.12 -29.70
CA LYS A 32 15.63 -2.16 -29.31
C LYS A 32 16.42 -3.29 -28.66
N VAL A 33 16.70 -3.15 -27.37
CA VAL A 33 17.20 -4.28 -26.58
C VAL A 33 16.03 -5.25 -26.41
N ASN A 34 16.15 -6.38 -27.08
CA ASN A 34 15.11 -7.41 -27.15
C ASN A 34 15.15 -8.23 -25.84
N TYR A 35 14.45 -7.76 -24.83
CA TYR A 35 14.20 -8.51 -23.61
C TYR A 35 12.93 -9.34 -23.83
N LYS A 36 13.06 -10.60 -24.27
CA LYS A 36 11.96 -11.58 -24.17
C LYS A 36 11.42 -11.53 -22.75
N GLN A 37 10.10 -11.53 -22.57
CA GLN A 37 9.39 -11.54 -21.29
C GLN A 37 10.17 -12.33 -20.23
N THR A 38 10.95 -11.61 -19.42
CA THR A 38 11.82 -12.22 -18.41
C THR A 38 11.24 -11.81 -17.07
N VAL A 39 10.73 -12.78 -16.33
CA VAL A 39 10.46 -12.61 -14.91
C VAL A 39 11.83 -12.53 -14.24
N TYR A 40 12.15 -11.38 -13.65
CA TYR A 40 13.39 -11.25 -12.93
C TYR A 40 13.17 -11.22 -11.41
N GLY A 41 13.89 -12.13 -10.73
CA GLY A 41 14.51 -12.00 -9.40
C GLY A 41 13.67 -11.58 -8.20
N VAL A 42 13.74 -12.40 -7.15
CA VAL A 42 13.41 -12.11 -5.73
C VAL A 42 14.29 -10.93 -5.23
N TRP A 43 13.83 -10.15 -4.23
CA TRP A 43 14.70 -9.15 -3.58
C TRP A 43 15.96 -9.81 -3.05
N HIS A 44 17.12 -9.20 -3.30
CA HIS A 44 18.35 -9.59 -2.65
C HIS A 44 19.22 -8.36 -2.36
N LYS A 45 19.85 -8.35 -1.19
CA LYS A 45 20.89 -7.38 -0.84
C LYS A 45 22.21 -7.82 -1.47
N LEU A 46 22.77 -7.00 -2.34
CA LEU A 46 24.08 -7.24 -2.94
C LEU A 46 25.16 -6.70 -2.01
N THR A 47 26.09 -7.56 -1.58
CA THR A 47 27.33 -7.12 -0.93
C THR A 47 28.55 -7.68 -1.65
N LYS A 48 29.71 -7.10 -1.36
CA LYS A 48 31.00 -7.62 -1.81
C LYS A 48 31.73 -8.21 -0.60
N ASN A 49 32.25 -9.44 -0.75
CA ASN A 49 33.16 -9.97 0.25
C ASN A 49 34.53 -9.26 0.15
N THR A 50 35.43 -9.57 1.09
CA THR A 50 36.80 -9.03 1.12
C THR A 50 37.67 -9.42 -0.10
N LYS A 51 37.21 -10.37 -0.93
CA LYS A 51 37.85 -10.81 -2.17
C LYS A 51 37.25 -10.15 -3.41
N GLY A 52 36.20 -9.35 -3.27
CA GLY A 52 35.52 -8.66 -4.37
C GLY A 52 34.44 -9.50 -5.07
N ASP A 53 34.09 -10.68 -4.55
CA ASP A 53 32.99 -11.50 -5.07
C ASP A 53 31.64 -10.90 -4.66
N PHE A 54 30.66 -10.99 -5.56
CA PHE A 54 29.29 -10.60 -5.26
C PHE A 54 28.60 -11.69 -4.44
N ILE A 55 28.15 -11.31 -3.25
CA ILE A 55 27.28 -12.11 -2.41
C ILE A 55 25.87 -11.54 -2.50
N VAL A 56 24.94 -12.42 -2.80
CA VAL A 56 23.52 -12.13 -2.88
C VAL A 56 22.89 -12.61 -1.57
N TYR A 57 22.55 -11.66 -0.69
CA TYR A 57 21.87 -11.95 0.58
C TYR A 57 20.36 -11.98 0.37
N LYS A 58 19.70 -13.05 0.83
CA LYS A 58 18.24 -13.13 0.93
C LYS A 58 17.85 -12.82 2.37
N PRO A 59 17.33 -11.60 2.69
CA PRO A 59 16.94 -11.27 4.05
C PRO A 59 15.64 -11.98 4.44
N CYS A 60 15.43 -12.18 5.74
CA CYS A 60 14.28 -12.94 6.30
C CYS A 60 12.93 -12.28 5.97
N ASP A 61 12.91 -10.95 5.83
CA ASP A 61 11.75 -10.13 5.49
C ASP A 61 11.60 -9.89 3.97
N ALA A 62 12.37 -10.58 3.14
CA ALA A 62 12.28 -10.47 1.69
C ALA A 62 10.91 -10.95 1.19
N LEU A 63 9.95 -10.03 1.08
CA LEU A 63 8.71 -10.25 0.34
C LEU A 63 9.08 -10.77 -1.05
N ASN A 64 8.43 -11.83 -1.55
CA ASN A 64 8.69 -12.40 -2.89
C ASN A 64 8.39 -11.38 -4.00
N THR A 65 9.33 -10.46 -4.21
CA THR A 65 9.14 -9.33 -5.10
C THR A 65 9.82 -9.61 -6.39
N SER A 66 9.08 -9.34 -7.46
CA SER A 66 9.54 -9.55 -8.81
C SER A 66 9.29 -8.29 -9.62
N ILE A 67 10.17 -8.05 -10.58
CA ILE A 67 9.96 -7.04 -11.60
C ILE A 67 9.72 -7.72 -12.93
N SER A 68 8.67 -7.29 -13.62
CA SER A 68 8.35 -7.70 -14.99
C SER A 68 8.28 -6.46 -15.89
N VAL A 69 9.02 -6.48 -16.99
CA VAL A 69 8.96 -5.44 -18.02
C VAL A 69 8.12 -5.97 -19.18
N LYS A 70 7.02 -5.27 -19.51
CA LYS A 70 6.14 -5.58 -20.63
C LYS A 70 6.24 -4.49 -21.68
N GLN A 71 7.05 -4.76 -22.71
CA GLN A 71 7.37 -3.78 -23.77
C GLN A 71 6.19 -3.49 -24.70
N ASP A 72 5.31 -4.46 -24.90
CA ASP A 72 4.11 -4.36 -25.75
C ASP A 72 3.13 -3.29 -25.26
N ILE A 73 3.05 -3.09 -23.95
CA ILE A 73 2.16 -2.12 -23.31
C ILE A 73 2.92 -1.03 -22.55
N ASN A 74 4.22 -0.89 -22.80
CA ASN A 74 5.12 0.07 -22.14
C ASN A 74 4.96 0.14 -20.61
N SER A 75 4.96 -1.01 -19.95
CA SER A 75 4.76 -1.08 -18.50
C SER A 75 5.86 -1.85 -17.78
N ILE A 76 6.16 -1.39 -16.55
CA ILE A 76 6.94 -2.11 -15.55
C ILE A 76 5.99 -2.49 -14.44
N ILE A 77 5.91 -3.77 -14.14
CA ILE A 77 5.11 -4.31 -13.04
C ILE A 77 6.08 -4.74 -11.95
N VAL A 78 5.92 -4.16 -10.77
CA VAL A 78 6.64 -4.54 -9.56
C VAL A 78 5.65 -5.22 -8.63
N ASN A 79 5.85 -6.50 -8.37
CA ASN A 79 5.07 -7.25 -7.38
C ASN A 79 5.79 -7.14 -6.05
N TYR A 80 5.20 -6.56 -5.02
CA TYR A 80 5.71 -6.48 -3.65
C TYR A 80 5.11 -7.60 -2.78
N GLY A 81 5.41 -8.86 -3.11
CA GLY A 81 4.81 -10.03 -2.44
C GLY A 81 3.31 -10.15 -2.71
N ILE A 82 2.47 -9.45 -1.93
CA ILE A 82 1.00 -9.50 -2.00
C ILE A 82 0.35 -8.34 -2.77
N GLU A 83 1.10 -7.30 -3.11
CA GLU A 83 0.62 -6.16 -3.89
C GLU A 83 1.36 -6.03 -5.21
N SER A 84 0.71 -5.52 -6.26
CA SER A 84 1.36 -5.23 -7.54
C SER A 84 1.21 -3.75 -7.88
N GLN A 85 2.32 -3.09 -8.23
CA GLN A 85 2.32 -1.75 -8.78
C GLN A 85 2.71 -1.79 -10.26
N THR A 86 1.91 -1.09 -11.07
CA THR A 86 2.20 -0.90 -12.50
C THR A 86 2.67 0.53 -12.74
N TYR A 87 3.77 0.66 -13.48
CA TYR A 87 4.35 1.91 -13.90
C TYR A 87 4.36 1.94 -15.43
N ASN A 88 3.62 2.87 -16.02
CA ASN A 88 3.58 3.04 -17.47
C ASN A 88 4.68 4.03 -17.86
N TYR A 89 5.68 3.58 -18.59
CA TYR A 89 6.77 4.43 -19.03
C TYR A 89 6.48 5.03 -20.40
N THR A 90 6.89 6.28 -20.61
CA THR A 90 6.71 7.04 -21.84
C THR A 90 8.01 7.17 -22.63
N SER A 91 9.15 6.99 -21.97
CA SER A 91 10.46 6.96 -22.61
C SER A 91 11.38 5.92 -21.96
N ILE A 92 12.32 5.41 -22.75
CA ILE A 92 13.44 4.60 -22.31
C ILE A 92 14.70 5.29 -22.83
N VAL A 93 15.66 5.55 -21.95
CA VAL A 93 16.98 6.08 -22.31
C VAL A 93 18.03 5.07 -21.88
N GLN A 94 18.92 4.69 -22.79
CA GLN A 94 20.06 3.82 -22.47
C GLN A 94 21.35 4.60 -22.58
N GLU A 95 22.09 4.69 -21.47
CA GLU A 95 23.41 5.32 -21.40
C GLU A 95 24.42 4.31 -20.87
N GLY A 96 25.25 3.77 -21.78
CA GLY A 96 26.24 2.76 -21.43
C GLY A 96 25.59 1.49 -20.84
N ARG A 97 25.79 1.26 -19.54
CA ARG A 97 25.27 0.11 -18.79
C ARG A 97 24.00 0.43 -17.98
N GLU A 98 23.49 1.64 -18.09
CA GLU A 98 22.31 2.10 -17.38
C GLU A 98 21.15 2.29 -18.36
N VAL A 99 19.95 1.92 -17.92
CA VAL A 99 18.69 2.07 -18.64
C VAL A 99 17.73 2.80 -17.73
N GLU A 100 17.31 4.00 -18.11
CA GLU A 100 16.31 4.78 -17.39
C GLU A 100 14.94 4.67 -18.06
N PHE A 101 13.91 4.54 -17.23
CA PHE A 101 12.50 4.51 -17.60
C PHE A 101 11.81 5.70 -16.92
N GLN A 102 11.29 6.62 -17.72
CA GLN A 102 10.51 7.76 -17.21
C GLN A 102 9.04 7.51 -17.50
N GLY A 103 8.19 7.66 -16.47
CA GLY A 103 6.80 7.24 -16.58
C GLY A 103 5.87 7.81 -15.52
N VAL A 104 4.65 7.30 -15.53
CA VAL A 104 3.58 7.64 -14.58
C VAL A 104 3.09 6.38 -13.90
N LYS A 105 2.89 6.44 -12.57
CA LYS A 105 2.27 5.34 -11.82
C LYS A 105 0.81 5.17 -12.27
N SER A 106 0.36 3.95 -12.58
CA SER A 106 -0.97 3.75 -13.18
C SER A 106 -2.13 4.22 -12.28
N PHE A 107 -1.94 4.19 -10.95
CA PHE A 107 -2.97 4.56 -9.96
C PHE A 107 -2.72 5.91 -9.25
N GLY A 108 -1.80 6.73 -9.75
CA GLY A 108 -1.59 8.08 -9.24
C GLY A 108 -0.79 8.85 -10.27
N LYS A 109 -1.23 10.05 -10.67
CA LYS A 109 -0.60 10.86 -11.72
C LYS A 109 0.80 11.41 -11.34
N SER A 110 1.53 10.69 -10.50
CA SER A 110 2.89 10.98 -10.06
C SER A 110 3.87 10.51 -11.13
N LEU A 111 4.75 11.43 -11.55
CA LEU A 111 5.92 11.10 -12.34
C LEU A 111 6.86 10.21 -11.52
N VAL A 112 7.38 9.18 -12.15
CA VAL A 112 8.33 8.23 -11.56
C VAL A 112 9.49 8.01 -12.51
N ASN A 113 10.67 7.89 -11.92
CA ASN A 113 11.88 7.42 -12.60
C ASN A 113 12.22 6.05 -12.02
N ILE A 114 12.37 5.06 -12.90
CA ILE A 114 12.91 3.75 -12.57
C ILE A 114 14.20 3.62 -13.37
N SER A 115 15.32 3.21 -12.76
CA SER A 115 16.54 2.91 -13.51
C SER A 115 16.99 1.47 -13.30
N LEU A 116 17.66 0.92 -14.31
CA LEU A 116 18.25 -0.41 -14.33
C LEU A 116 19.72 -0.28 -14.72
N LYS A 117 20.61 -0.68 -13.82
CA LYS A 117 22.06 -0.65 -14.05
C LYS A 117 22.63 -2.05 -14.10
N PHE A 118 23.37 -2.37 -15.16
CA PHE A 118 24.05 -3.65 -15.29
C PHE A 118 25.48 -3.61 -14.77
N GLU A 119 25.78 -4.43 -13.77
CA GLU A 119 27.11 -4.65 -13.22
C GLU A 119 27.48 -6.13 -13.31
N LYS A 120 28.41 -6.48 -14.22
CA LYS A 120 28.96 -7.85 -14.35
C LYS A 120 27.88 -8.95 -14.46
N GLY A 121 26.83 -8.70 -15.24
CA GLY A 121 25.73 -9.66 -15.47
C GLY A 121 24.55 -9.55 -14.51
N ILE A 122 24.67 -8.72 -13.47
CA ILE A 122 23.63 -8.41 -12.50
C ILE A 122 22.96 -7.08 -12.87
N GLY A 123 21.64 -7.08 -13.04
CA GLY A 123 20.82 -5.89 -13.24
C GLY A 123 20.27 -5.36 -11.91
N VAL A 124 20.68 -4.17 -11.50
CA VAL A 124 20.23 -3.48 -10.28
C VAL A 124 19.14 -2.48 -10.67
N TRP A 125 17.93 -2.67 -10.16
CA TRP A 125 16.79 -1.80 -10.37
C TRP A 125 16.66 -0.82 -9.22
N HIS A 126 16.55 0.47 -9.54
CA HIS A 126 16.24 1.53 -8.60
C HIS A 126 14.77 1.94 -8.77
N LEU A 127 13.95 1.67 -7.76
CA LEU A 127 12.51 1.90 -7.77
C LEU A 127 12.10 3.17 -7.01
N PRO A 128 10.89 3.72 -7.27
CA PRO A 128 10.31 4.76 -6.45
C PRO A 128 10.21 4.28 -4.99
N ASN A 129 10.56 5.15 -4.04
CA ASN A 129 10.67 4.88 -2.59
C ASN A 129 12.02 4.28 -2.12
N ASN A 130 13.12 4.51 -2.86
CA ASN A 130 14.49 4.08 -2.50
C ASN A 130 14.68 2.56 -2.40
N PHE A 131 13.77 1.78 -2.98
CA PHE A 131 13.86 0.33 -2.96
C PHE A 131 14.71 -0.16 -4.15
N THR A 132 15.62 -1.11 -3.91
CA THR A 132 16.55 -1.64 -4.93
C THR A 132 16.36 -3.14 -5.16
N VAL A 133 15.91 -3.55 -6.36
CA VAL A 133 15.73 -4.98 -6.73
C VAL A 133 16.94 -5.46 -7.54
N VAL A 134 17.37 -6.69 -7.33
CA VAL A 134 18.47 -7.29 -8.09
C VAL A 134 17.95 -8.39 -9.02
N THR A 135 18.43 -8.37 -10.26
CA THR A 135 18.03 -9.27 -11.33
C THR A 135 19.26 -9.87 -11.99
N THR A 136 19.18 -11.12 -12.42
CA THR A 136 20.30 -11.81 -13.08
C THR A 136 19.77 -12.70 -14.17
N LYS A 137 20.52 -12.83 -15.27
CA LYS A 137 20.22 -13.79 -16.35
C LYS A 137 20.77 -15.18 -16.06
N GLU A 138 21.74 -15.31 -15.15
CA GLU A 138 22.45 -16.57 -14.86
C GLU A 138 22.55 -16.76 -13.35
N LEU A 139 21.85 -17.77 -12.81
CA LEU A 139 21.84 -18.13 -11.39
C LEU A 139 23.21 -18.60 -10.84
N ASN A 140 24.18 -18.89 -11.73
CA ASN A 140 25.32 -19.74 -11.41
C ASN A 140 26.63 -19.00 -11.04
N ASN A 141 26.67 -17.66 -11.11
CA ASN A 141 27.90 -16.88 -10.90
C ASN A 141 27.96 -16.11 -9.56
N TYR A 142 27.07 -16.40 -8.62
CA TYR A 142 27.06 -15.74 -7.31
C TYR A 142 26.84 -16.76 -6.20
N LYS A 143 27.41 -16.44 -5.03
CA LYS A 143 27.09 -17.17 -3.81
C LYS A 143 25.83 -16.54 -3.21
N VAL A 144 24.74 -17.30 -3.19
CA VAL A 144 23.57 -16.97 -2.37
C VAL A 144 23.94 -17.29 -0.93
N VAL A 145 23.76 -16.31 -0.06
CA VAL A 145 23.84 -16.51 1.39
C VAL A 145 22.46 -16.19 1.91
N GLU A 146 21.77 -17.22 2.40
CA GLU A 146 20.57 -17.02 3.18
C GLU A 146 21.00 -16.42 4.52
N GLU A 147 20.36 -15.32 4.90
CA GLU A 147 20.56 -14.78 6.24
C GLU A 147 20.14 -15.85 7.25
N ASN A 148 21.00 -16.13 8.22
CA ASN A 148 20.64 -17.06 9.29
C ASN A 148 19.65 -16.33 10.19
N CYS A 149 18.36 -16.56 9.94
CA CYS A 149 17.28 -16.10 10.79
C CYS A 149 17.41 -16.89 12.10
N ASN A 150 18.15 -16.35 13.07
CA ASN A 150 17.74 -16.59 14.43
C ASN A 150 16.37 -15.90 14.50
N ASP A 151 15.28 -16.68 14.52
CA ASP A 151 13.92 -16.15 14.61
C ASP A 151 13.76 -15.43 15.95
N ASP A 152 14.25 -14.19 16.02
CA ASP A 152 13.87 -13.26 17.07
C ASP A 152 12.38 -13.01 16.83
N LYS A 153 11.57 -13.79 17.56
CA LYS A 153 10.11 -13.72 17.48
C LYS A 153 9.69 -12.27 17.56
N ILE A 154 8.91 -11.81 16.57
CA ILE A 154 8.45 -10.44 16.55
C ILE A 154 7.59 -10.22 17.79
N THR A 155 8.06 -9.38 18.70
CA THR A 155 7.30 -9.10 19.90
C THR A 155 6.15 -8.14 19.57
N LEU A 156 5.13 -8.13 20.43
CA LEU A 156 4.06 -7.14 20.31
C LEU A 156 4.59 -5.70 20.40
N GLN A 157 5.66 -5.49 21.18
CA GLN A 157 6.26 -4.17 21.31
C GLN A 157 6.97 -3.74 20.02
N ASP A 158 7.60 -4.68 19.30
CA ASP A 158 8.21 -4.39 18.01
C ASP A 158 7.16 -3.95 16.99
N GLN A 159 6.01 -4.64 16.92
CA GLN A 159 4.88 -4.22 16.09
C GLN A 159 4.38 -2.81 16.43
N ILE A 160 4.22 -2.50 17.72
CA ILE A 160 3.81 -1.15 18.17
C ILE A 160 4.84 -0.10 17.76
N ASN A 161 6.14 -0.39 17.89
CA ASN A 161 7.22 0.51 17.50
C ASN A 161 7.22 0.76 15.98
N GLU A 162 6.93 -0.25 15.16
CA GLU A 162 6.78 -0.07 13.71
C GLU A 162 5.61 0.86 13.37
N TYR A 163 4.44 0.72 14.02
CA TYR A 163 3.34 1.67 13.83
C TYR A 163 3.72 3.10 14.22
N GLN A 164 4.48 3.28 15.30
CA GLN A 164 4.98 4.60 15.71
C GLN A 164 5.88 5.23 14.64
N LYS A 165 6.79 4.44 14.05
CA LYS A 165 7.63 4.90 12.92
C LYS A 165 6.79 5.30 11.70
N LEU A 166 5.66 4.63 11.48
CA LEU A 166 4.69 4.94 10.42
C LEU A 166 3.78 6.14 10.75
N GLY A 167 3.95 6.78 11.91
CA GLY A 167 3.17 7.95 12.33
C GLY A 167 1.80 7.59 12.91
N TYR A 168 1.69 6.43 13.56
CA TYR A 168 0.53 6.05 14.36
C TYR A 168 0.85 6.02 15.85
N SER A 169 -0.08 6.51 16.67
CA SER A 169 -0.03 6.40 18.12
C SER A 169 -1.01 5.33 18.61
N LEU A 170 -0.60 4.52 19.59
CA LEU A 170 -1.47 3.51 20.20
C LEU A 170 -2.46 4.19 21.15
N ILE A 171 -3.76 4.02 20.88
CA ILE A 171 -4.84 4.47 21.76
C ILE A 171 -5.15 3.39 22.79
N LYS A 172 -5.44 2.17 22.33
CA LYS A 172 -5.89 1.06 23.18
C LYS A 172 -5.41 -0.27 22.61
N LYS A 173 -5.16 -1.22 23.50
CA LYS A 173 -4.69 -2.57 23.19
C LYS A 173 -5.57 -3.57 23.92
N TYR A 174 -5.97 -4.62 23.21
CA TYR A 174 -6.65 -5.77 23.79
C TYR A 174 -5.88 -7.05 23.46
N LEU A 175 -5.91 -8.00 24.38
CA LEU A 175 -5.34 -9.33 24.20
C LEU A 175 -6.45 -10.36 24.32
N TYR A 176 -6.73 -11.08 23.24
CA TYR A 176 -7.82 -12.03 23.17
C TYR A 176 -7.48 -13.15 22.19
N ASP A 177 -7.93 -14.37 22.48
CA ASP A 177 -7.69 -15.54 21.62
C ASP A 177 -8.88 -15.67 20.68
N ILE A 178 -8.79 -15.07 19.48
CA ILE A 178 -9.95 -14.99 18.57
C ILE A 178 -10.09 -16.26 17.72
N ASN A 179 -8.98 -16.96 17.48
CA ASN A 179 -8.93 -18.17 16.66
C ASN A 179 -9.03 -19.47 17.47
N GLY A 180 -9.01 -19.40 18.80
CA GLY A 180 -9.17 -20.54 19.69
C GLY A 180 -7.92 -21.43 19.81
N ASP A 181 -6.73 -20.92 19.44
CA ASP A 181 -5.49 -21.69 19.45
C ASP A 181 -4.78 -21.73 20.83
N ASN A 182 -5.42 -21.14 21.86
CA ASN A 182 -4.92 -20.93 23.21
C ASN A 182 -3.76 -19.94 23.32
N LYS A 183 -3.46 -19.16 22.28
CA LYS A 183 -2.54 -18.03 22.31
C LYS A 183 -3.34 -16.73 22.24
N LYS A 184 -2.88 -15.72 22.98
CA LYS A 184 -3.53 -14.40 22.95
C LYS A 184 -3.05 -13.62 21.73
N ASP A 185 -3.98 -13.24 20.88
CA ASP A 185 -3.83 -12.31 19.77
C ASP A 185 -3.97 -10.86 20.25
N ALA A 186 -3.52 -9.90 19.45
CA ALA A 186 -3.56 -8.50 19.81
C ALA A 186 -4.46 -7.69 18.88
N PHE A 187 -5.37 -6.92 19.48
CA PHE A 187 -6.17 -5.92 18.78
C PHE A 187 -5.67 -4.54 19.18
N LEU A 188 -5.11 -3.82 18.21
CA LEU A 188 -4.51 -2.50 18.39
C LEU A 188 -5.39 -1.45 17.75
N LEU A 189 -5.89 -0.53 18.58
CA LEU A 189 -6.53 0.70 18.13
C LEU A 189 -5.49 1.80 18.05
N LEU A 190 -5.27 2.30 16.84
CA LEU A 190 -4.18 3.21 16.49
C LEU A 190 -4.76 4.51 15.91
N LYS A 191 -4.19 5.66 16.27
CA LYS A 191 -4.55 6.98 15.71
C LYS A 191 -3.45 7.46 14.79
N GLY A 192 -3.79 7.80 13.55
CA GLY A 192 -2.85 8.47 12.65
C GLY A 192 -2.53 9.89 13.15
N GLU A 193 -1.24 10.24 13.20
CA GLU A 193 -0.80 11.58 13.63
C GLU A 193 -0.95 12.63 12.52
N LYS A 194 -0.85 12.20 11.26
CA LYS A 194 -0.93 13.07 10.07
C LYS A 194 -2.19 12.84 9.24
N MET A 195 -2.85 11.71 9.44
CA MET A 195 -4.08 11.33 8.78
C MET A 195 -5.14 11.22 9.86
N ASP A 196 -6.26 11.90 9.69
CA ASP A 196 -7.39 11.87 10.63
C ASP A 196 -8.20 10.55 10.49
N ASN A 197 -7.48 9.43 10.57
CA ASN A 197 -8.00 8.08 10.40
C ASN A 197 -7.51 7.22 11.58
N ASN A 198 -8.45 6.57 12.25
CA ASN A 198 -8.15 5.53 13.21
C ASN A 198 -7.97 4.20 12.47
N LEU A 199 -6.99 3.41 12.87
CA LEU A 199 -6.69 2.08 12.35
C LEU A 199 -6.98 1.05 13.44
N LEU A 200 -7.79 0.05 13.13
CA LEU A 200 -7.87 -1.18 13.91
C LEU A 200 -6.98 -2.23 13.25
N SER A 201 -5.96 -2.68 13.96
CA SER A 201 -5.07 -3.76 13.53
C SER A 201 -5.21 -4.98 14.43
N ILE A 202 -5.41 -6.15 13.83
CA ILE A 202 -5.50 -7.45 14.48
C ILE A 202 -4.22 -8.21 14.16
N LEU A 203 -3.51 -8.63 15.19
CA LEU A 203 -2.25 -9.36 15.09
C LEU A 203 -2.44 -10.76 15.66
N ILE A 204 -2.13 -11.81 14.88
CA ILE A 204 -2.16 -13.20 15.37
C ILE A 204 -0.82 -13.54 16.00
N ASN A 205 -0.87 -14.22 17.15
CA ASN A 205 0.32 -14.67 17.86
C ASN A 205 0.72 -16.08 17.40
N GLY A 206 1.53 -16.14 16.35
CA GLY A 206 2.02 -17.38 15.76
C GLY A 206 3.30 -17.91 16.41
N ASP A 207 3.91 -18.91 15.78
CA ASP A 207 5.19 -19.45 16.25
C ASP A 207 6.34 -18.44 16.13
N ASP A 208 6.27 -17.57 15.11
CA ASP A 208 7.23 -16.49 14.81
C ASP A 208 6.92 -15.19 15.58
N GLY A 209 5.95 -15.21 16.51
CA GLY A 209 5.50 -14.05 17.27
C GLY A 209 4.27 -13.35 16.66
N PHE A 210 4.11 -12.07 16.97
CA PHE A 210 2.96 -11.28 16.57
C PHE A 210 3.06 -10.83 15.11
N ASN A 211 2.17 -11.33 14.28
CA ASN A 211 2.09 -11.02 12.85
C ASN A 211 0.80 -10.29 12.52
N ILE A 212 0.86 -9.31 11.61
CA ILE A 212 -0.34 -8.60 11.15
C ILE A 212 -1.23 -9.59 10.40
N TRP A 213 -2.45 -9.77 10.91
CA TRP A 213 -3.42 -10.68 10.30
C TRP A 213 -4.49 -9.91 9.53
N ARG A 214 -5.13 -8.91 10.15
CA ARG A 214 -6.17 -8.09 9.50
C ARG A 214 -6.07 -6.64 9.96
N GLN A 215 -6.40 -5.71 9.07
CA GLN A 215 -6.35 -4.27 9.33
C GLN A 215 -7.47 -3.55 8.61
N SER A 216 -8.00 -2.50 9.22
CA SER A 216 -8.90 -1.59 8.53
C SER A 216 -8.96 -0.21 9.18
N VAL A 217 -8.99 0.81 8.32
CA VAL A 217 -9.18 2.22 8.67
C VAL A 217 -10.65 2.67 8.54
N LYS A 218 -11.55 1.73 8.21
CA LYS A 218 -12.94 2.00 7.85
C LYS A 218 -13.97 1.42 8.81
N VAL A 219 -13.53 0.54 9.72
CA VAL A 219 -14.42 -0.10 10.70
C VAL A 219 -14.93 0.86 11.76
N LEU A 220 -14.19 1.95 11.99
CA LEU A 220 -14.52 2.97 12.97
C LEU A 220 -15.08 4.20 12.27
N SER A 221 -16.08 4.80 12.88
CA SER A 221 -16.58 6.11 12.45
C SER A 221 -15.49 7.18 12.61
N SER A 222 -15.47 8.15 11.69
CA SER A 222 -14.67 9.36 11.87
C SER A 222 -15.30 10.23 12.93
N VAL A 223 -14.50 10.71 13.88
CA VAL A 223 -14.98 11.61 14.93
C VAL A 223 -15.13 13.01 14.36
N ASN A 224 -16.32 13.60 14.40
CA ASN A 224 -16.53 15.01 14.14
C ASN A 224 -16.76 15.77 15.45
N SER A 225 -15.65 16.10 16.11
CA SER A 225 -15.63 16.73 17.45
C SER A 225 -16.38 18.06 17.53
N ASP A 226 -16.59 18.73 16.40
CA ASP A 226 -17.23 20.06 16.36
C ASP A 226 -18.75 19.97 16.52
N SER A 227 -19.35 18.80 16.29
CA SER A 227 -20.82 18.63 16.29
C SER A 227 -21.35 17.65 17.33
N CYS A 228 -20.50 16.74 17.84
CA CYS A 228 -20.92 15.68 18.75
C CYS A 228 -19.84 15.35 19.80
N PRO A 229 -19.97 15.82 21.06
CA PRO A 229 -18.97 15.57 22.11
C PRO A 229 -18.92 14.11 22.57
N THR A 230 -19.91 13.29 22.21
CA THR A 230 -19.99 11.87 22.56
C THR A 230 -19.56 10.96 21.42
N GLU A 231 -19.13 11.49 20.27
CA GLU A 231 -18.79 10.66 19.12
C GLU A 231 -17.42 10.02 19.26
N GLY A 232 -17.35 8.72 18.97
CA GLY A 232 -16.10 7.98 18.88
C GLY A 232 -16.19 6.56 19.42
N PHE A 233 -15.04 5.90 19.36
CA PHE A 233 -14.84 4.55 19.87
C PHE A 233 -15.00 4.51 21.39
N ASN A 234 -15.81 3.57 21.89
CA ASN A 234 -16.02 3.31 23.31
C ASN A 234 -15.19 2.11 23.77
N ASP A 235 -15.47 0.93 23.21
CA ASP A 235 -14.82 -0.31 23.63
C ASP A 235 -14.79 -1.40 22.55
N LEU A 236 -14.02 -2.45 22.83
CA LEU A 236 -13.98 -3.69 22.06
C LEU A 236 -14.33 -4.86 22.98
N ILE A 237 -15.49 -5.46 22.75
CA ILE A 237 -15.99 -6.58 23.56
C ILE A 237 -15.72 -7.90 22.83
N PHE A 238 -15.30 -8.92 23.55
CA PHE A 238 -14.95 -10.22 23.00
C PHE A 238 -15.79 -11.33 23.62
N GLU A 239 -16.26 -12.25 22.80
CA GLU A 239 -17.02 -13.42 23.24
C GLU A 239 -16.80 -14.57 22.24
N ASN A 240 -16.21 -15.69 22.68
CA ASN A 240 -15.86 -16.81 21.82
C ASN A 240 -15.05 -16.36 20.58
N ASN A 241 -15.48 -16.70 19.37
CA ASN A 241 -14.89 -16.29 18.09
C ASN A 241 -15.47 -14.95 17.57
N TYR A 242 -16.15 -14.17 18.42
CA TYR A 242 -16.72 -12.88 18.08
C TYR A 242 -15.99 -11.73 18.76
N PHE A 243 -15.98 -10.58 18.07
CA PHE A 243 -15.68 -9.31 18.70
C PHE A 243 -16.68 -8.24 18.25
N THR A 244 -17.03 -7.34 19.17
CA THR A 244 -17.95 -6.23 18.93
C THR A 244 -17.24 -4.92 19.17
N ILE A 245 -17.23 -4.07 18.14
CA ILE A 245 -16.83 -2.67 18.26
C ILE A 245 -18.03 -1.91 18.79
N GLU A 246 -17.83 -1.22 19.91
CA GLU A 246 -18.80 -0.28 20.47
C GLU A 246 -18.31 1.14 20.20
N GLU A 247 -19.15 1.94 19.54
CA GLU A 247 -18.91 3.36 19.33
C GLU A 247 -20.21 4.13 19.50
N SER A 248 -20.09 5.41 19.82
CA SER A 248 -21.23 6.32 19.81
C SER A 248 -21.08 7.28 18.64
N ILE A 249 -22.18 7.55 17.95
CA ILE A 249 -22.27 8.52 16.85
C ILE A 249 -23.46 9.47 17.12
N CYS A 250 -23.49 10.60 16.41
CA CYS A 250 -24.62 11.52 16.47
C CYS A 250 -25.43 11.51 15.17
N ASP A 251 -26.76 11.54 15.31
CA ASP A 251 -27.68 11.74 14.20
C ASP A 251 -28.71 12.82 14.59
N GLY A 252 -28.35 14.08 14.30
CA GLY A 252 -29.14 15.26 14.66
C GLY A 252 -29.35 15.40 16.17
N TRP A 253 -30.59 15.20 16.63
CA TRP A 253 -30.96 15.26 18.05
C TRP A 253 -30.81 13.93 18.79
N MET A 254 -30.24 12.91 18.15
CA MET A 254 -30.09 11.56 18.70
C MET A 254 -28.63 11.27 19.03
N PHE A 255 -28.40 10.71 20.22
CA PHE A 255 -27.21 9.89 20.45
C PHE A 255 -27.50 8.48 19.95
N VAL A 256 -26.56 7.91 19.21
CA VAL A 256 -26.71 6.57 18.63
C VAL A 256 -25.54 5.72 19.07
N ASP A 257 -25.81 4.68 19.86
CA ASP A 257 -24.83 3.66 20.16
C ASP A 257 -24.84 2.64 19.02
N ASN A 258 -23.70 2.46 18.39
CA ASN A 258 -23.46 1.58 17.26
C ASN A 258 -22.60 0.40 17.71
N TYR A 259 -23.13 -0.81 17.58
CA TYR A 259 -22.47 -2.06 17.96
C TYR A 259 -22.24 -2.87 16.69
N ILE A 260 -20.97 -3.03 16.29
CA ILE A 260 -20.58 -3.72 15.07
C ILE A 260 -19.90 -5.02 15.46
N THR A 261 -20.61 -6.14 15.32
CA THR A 261 -20.12 -7.46 15.68
C THR A 261 -19.56 -8.18 14.48
N PHE A 262 -18.34 -8.67 14.61
CA PHE A 262 -17.66 -9.53 13.66
C PHE A 262 -17.50 -10.93 14.25
N GLU A 263 -17.45 -11.92 13.36
CA GLU A 263 -17.23 -13.32 13.66
C GLU A 263 -16.02 -13.82 12.88
N TYR A 264 -15.14 -14.56 13.56
CA TYR A 264 -14.10 -15.35 12.92
C TYR A 264 -14.65 -16.71 12.46
N ASP A 265 -14.48 -17.01 11.18
CA ASP A 265 -14.82 -18.29 10.55
C ASP A 265 -13.54 -19.09 10.25
N GLU A 266 -13.24 -20.04 11.14
CA GLU A 266 -12.09 -20.94 11.06
C GLU A 266 -12.01 -21.69 9.72
N SER A 267 -13.16 -22.04 9.13
CA SER A 267 -13.18 -22.83 7.89
C SER A 267 -12.64 -22.08 6.68
N THR A 268 -12.68 -20.74 6.72
CA THR A 268 -12.20 -19.88 5.63
C THR A 268 -11.01 -19.01 6.04
N ASP A 269 -10.58 -19.08 7.30
CA ASP A 269 -9.63 -18.16 7.93
C ASP A 269 -9.99 -16.68 7.67
N GLU A 270 -11.26 -16.31 7.84
CA GLU A 270 -11.74 -14.95 7.57
C GLU A 270 -12.61 -14.39 8.69
N ILE A 271 -12.64 -13.06 8.77
CA ILE A 271 -13.50 -12.32 9.68
C ILE A 271 -14.66 -11.70 8.88
N TYR A 272 -15.89 -12.02 9.25
CA TYR A 272 -17.10 -11.52 8.60
C TYR A 272 -17.92 -10.64 9.52
N LEU A 273 -18.60 -9.65 8.94
CA LEU A 273 -19.64 -8.92 9.65
C LEU A 273 -20.76 -9.90 10.02
N TYR A 274 -21.02 -10.02 11.31
CA TYR A 274 -22.07 -10.88 11.85
C TYR A 274 -23.36 -10.09 12.06
N SER A 275 -23.26 -8.94 12.72
CA SER A 275 -24.40 -8.05 12.94
C SER A 275 -23.97 -6.60 13.16
N GLN A 276 -24.87 -5.66 12.90
CA GLN A 276 -24.75 -4.27 13.32
C GLN A 276 -26.02 -3.81 14.01
N LYS A 277 -25.91 -3.29 15.24
CA LYS A 277 -27.03 -2.84 16.06
C LYS A 277 -26.91 -1.35 16.35
N PHE A 278 -28.05 -0.67 16.33
CA PHE A 278 -28.16 0.74 16.69
C PHE A 278 -29.17 0.90 17.82
N SER A 279 -28.74 1.57 18.89
CA SER A 279 -29.60 2.02 19.98
C SER A 279 -29.65 3.54 19.97
N TYR A 280 -30.84 4.11 20.04
CA TYR A 280 -31.06 5.55 19.90
C TYR A 280 -31.52 6.15 21.22
N THR A 281 -31.00 7.33 21.55
CA THR A 281 -31.43 8.15 22.69
C THR A 281 -31.75 9.57 22.23
N ASP A 282 -32.98 10.06 22.46
CA ASP A 282 -33.37 11.44 22.12
C ASP A 282 -32.82 12.41 23.18
N ARG A 283 -31.96 13.35 22.74
CA ARG A 283 -31.30 14.33 23.62
C ARG A 283 -32.28 15.24 24.36
N ARG A 284 -33.49 15.43 23.83
CA ARG A 284 -34.51 16.31 24.42
C ARG A 284 -35.47 15.55 25.33
N ASN A 285 -35.55 14.23 25.18
CA ASN A 285 -36.35 13.36 26.02
C ASN A 285 -35.68 11.98 26.16
N PRO A 286 -34.70 11.83 27.05
CA PRO A 286 -33.91 10.60 27.19
C PRO A 286 -34.74 9.36 27.57
N ASN A 287 -35.91 9.56 28.19
CA ASN A 287 -36.81 8.48 28.59
C ASN A 287 -37.77 8.05 27.48
N LYS A 288 -37.71 8.69 26.31
CA LYS A 288 -38.52 8.30 25.16
C LYS A 288 -38.06 6.93 24.67
N GLU A 289 -38.96 5.96 24.66
CA GLU A 289 -38.70 4.67 24.02
C GLU A 289 -38.54 4.86 22.51
N LEU A 290 -37.43 4.35 21.99
CA LEU A 290 -37.06 4.45 20.58
C LEU A 290 -36.78 3.04 20.04
N PRO A 291 -37.09 2.78 18.76
CA PRO A 291 -36.86 1.47 18.18
C PRO A 291 -35.35 1.21 18.09
N LYS A 292 -34.94 0.03 18.54
CA LYS A 292 -33.60 -0.51 18.27
C LYS A 292 -33.58 -1.09 16.87
N LYS A 293 -32.54 -0.79 16.09
CA LYS A 293 -32.34 -1.40 14.77
C LYS A 293 -31.25 -2.45 14.86
N MET A 294 -31.45 -3.58 14.20
CA MET A 294 -30.44 -4.62 14.09
C MET A 294 -30.43 -5.12 12.66
N TYR A 295 -29.24 -5.21 12.10
CA TYR A 295 -28.98 -5.78 10.80
C TYR A 295 -28.08 -7.00 10.99
N THR A 296 -28.32 -8.03 10.20
CA THR A 296 -27.60 -9.31 10.22
C THR A 296 -27.21 -9.69 8.80
N LYS A 297 -26.53 -10.84 8.68
CA LYS A 297 -26.19 -11.45 7.40
C LYS A 297 -27.37 -11.58 6.43
N GLN A 298 -28.61 -11.63 6.92
CA GLN A 298 -29.80 -11.70 6.07
C GLN A 298 -30.00 -10.42 5.25
N GLU A 299 -29.74 -9.26 5.86
CA GLU A 299 -29.93 -7.94 5.25
C GLU A 299 -28.76 -7.54 4.35
N PHE A 300 -27.52 -7.86 4.76
CA PHE A 300 -26.32 -7.36 4.08
C PHE A 300 -25.49 -8.44 3.37
N GLY A 301 -25.89 -9.71 3.45
CA GLY A 301 -25.15 -10.82 2.86
C GLY A 301 -23.82 -11.06 3.56
N LYS A 302 -22.81 -11.52 2.80
CA LYS A 302 -21.48 -11.86 3.33
C LYS A 302 -20.52 -10.70 3.08
N ILE A 303 -20.11 -10.01 4.15
CA ILE A 303 -19.17 -8.87 4.12
C ILE A 303 -17.95 -9.22 4.96
N THR A 304 -16.76 -9.15 4.38
CA THR A 304 -15.50 -9.34 5.12
C THR A 304 -15.12 -8.09 5.91
N PHE A 305 -14.31 -8.26 6.96
CA PHE A 305 -13.74 -7.15 7.73
C PHE A 305 -13.01 -6.10 6.86
N LYS A 306 -12.32 -6.55 5.80
CA LYS A 306 -11.62 -5.67 4.86
C LYS A 306 -12.58 -4.87 3.95
N GLN A 307 -13.73 -5.47 3.61
CA GLN A 307 -14.74 -4.82 2.76
C GLN A 307 -15.63 -3.87 3.54
N PHE A 308 -15.84 -4.13 4.84
CA PHE A 308 -16.72 -3.33 5.67
C PHE A 308 -16.26 -1.87 5.73
N ASP A 309 -17.22 -0.97 5.53
CA ASP A 309 -17.04 0.46 5.59
C ASP A 309 -18.16 1.07 6.41
N ASN A 310 -17.83 1.49 7.63
CA ASN A 310 -18.81 2.02 8.58
C ASN A 310 -19.36 3.39 8.12
N LYS A 311 -18.67 4.07 7.19
CA LYS A 311 -19.14 5.35 6.63
C LYS A 311 -20.14 5.16 5.49
N ASN A 312 -20.22 3.96 4.90
CA ASN A 312 -21.03 3.71 3.73
C ASN A 312 -22.04 2.60 4.00
N ILE A 313 -23.20 2.99 4.51
CA ILE A 313 -24.33 2.12 4.86
C ILE A 313 -25.06 1.54 3.62
N SER A 314 -24.59 1.77 2.38
CA SER A 314 -25.23 1.27 1.15
C SER A 314 -25.37 -0.25 1.05
N TRP A 315 -24.75 -1.01 1.95
CA TRP A 315 -24.91 -2.46 2.08
C TRP A 315 -26.15 -2.89 2.89
N MET A 316 -26.86 -1.96 3.55
CA MET A 316 -28.17 -2.21 4.14
C MET A 316 -29.24 -2.09 3.05
N LYS A 317 -29.81 -3.22 2.60
CA LYS A 317 -30.93 -3.25 1.64
C LYS A 317 -32.28 -3.24 2.33
#